data_AF-A0A523R7S5-F1
#
_entry.id   AF-A0A523R7S5-F1
#
_cell.length_a   1.000
_cell.length_b   1.000
_cell.length_c   1.000
_cell.angle_alpha   90.00
_cell.angle_beta   90.00
_cell.angle_gamma   90.00
#
_symmetry.space_group_name_H-M   'P 1'
#
loop_
_entity.id
_entity.type
_entity.pdbx_description
1 polymer ?
#
loop_
_entity_poly.entity_id
_entity_poly.type
_entity_poly.pdbx_seq_one_letter_code
_entity_poly.pdbx_strand_id
1 'polypeptide(L)'
;MTTKRDYYEVLGVSRNADDNELKANYRKLALQFHPDRNSGNKEAEEKFKEASEAYEVLRDPQKRNIYDQFGHQGLEGSGFSGFSGFEDIFSS
;
A
#
# COMPACT_ATOMS: atom_id res chain seq x y z
N MET A 1 20.50 0.39 -3.49
CA MET A 1 19.41 0.18 -4.47
C MET A 1 18.18 -0.23 -3.70
N THR A 2 17.42 0.73 -3.17
CA THR A 2 16.17 0.44 -2.45
C THR A 2 15.04 0.48 -3.48
N THR A 3 14.93 -0.58 -4.27
CA THR A 3 13.77 -0.82 -5.13
C THR A 3 12.57 -1.05 -4.21
N LYS A 4 11.80 0.01 -3.91
CA LYS A 4 10.49 -0.11 -3.23
C LYS A 4 9.72 -1.25 -3.90
N ARG A 5 9.16 -2.17 -3.10
CA ARG A 5 8.49 -3.38 -3.62
C ARG A 5 7.33 -2.99 -4.52
N ASP A 6 7.10 -3.73 -5.60
CA ASP A 6 5.97 -3.51 -6.49
C ASP A 6 4.65 -3.59 -5.68
N TYR A 7 3.76 -2.62 -5.84
CA TYR A 7 2.47 -2.60 -5.12
C TYR A 7 1.60 -3.82 -5.44
N TYR A 8 1.73 -4.35 -6.67
CA TYR A 8 1.10 -5.59 -7.07
C TYR A 8 1.63 -6.79 -6.27
N GLU A 9 2.94 -6.86 -6.02
CA GLU A 9 3.55 -7.90 -5.19
C GLU A 9 3.21 -7.74 -3.71
N VAL A 10 3.17 -6.50 -3.21
CA VAL A 10 2.75 -6.20 -1.83
C VAL A 10 1.33 -6.69 -1.56
N LEU A 11 0.41 -6.44 -2.49
CA LEU A 11 -0.97 -6.94 -2.39
C LEU A 11 -1.11 -8.42 -2.77
N GLY A 12 -0.07 -9.04 -3.33
CA GLY A 12 -0.12 -10.41 -3.84
C GLY A 12 -1.10 -10.57 -5.01
N VAL A 13 -1.27 -9.53 -5.83
CA VAL A 13 -2.20 -9.51 -6.96
C VAL A 13 -1.45 -9.40 -8.29
N SER A 14 -2.12 -9.78 -9.37
CA SER A 14 -1.58 -9.60 -10.71
C SER A 14 -1.62 -8.13 -11.14
N ARG A 15 -0.74 -7.74 -12.08
CA ARG A 15 -0.79 -6.41 -12.71
C ARG A 15 -2.08 -6.12 -13.47
N ASN A 16 -2.83 -7.18 -13.80
CA ASN A 16 -4.15 -7.09 -14.44
C ASN A 16 -5.31 -7.22 -13.44
N ALA A 17 -5.03 -7.18 -12.12
CA ALA A 17 -6.06 -7.36 -11.11
C ALA A 17 -7.14 -6.28 -11.20
N ASP A 18 -8.38 -6.73 -11.03
CA ASP A 18 -9.57 -5.89 -10.94
C ASP A 18 -9.67 -5.23 -9.56
N ASP A 19 -10.44 -4.14 -9.46
CA ASP A 19 -10.68 -3.44 -8.19
C ASP A 19 -11.23 -4.38 -7.09
N ASN A 20 -12.05 -5.35 -7.48
CA ASN A 20 -12.56 -6.36 -6.58
C ASN A 20 -11.46 -7.26 -6.01
N GLU A 21 -10.48 -7.67 -6.82
CA GLU A 21 -9.36 -8.48 -6.36
C GLU A 21 -8.41 -7.69 -5.47
N LEU A 22 -8.14 -6.43 -5.84
CA LEU A 22 -7.36 -5.47 -5.04
C LEU A 22 -7.98 -5.32 -3.65
N LYS A 23 -9.29 -5.06 -3.59
CA LYS A 23 -10.02 -4.89 -2.34
C LYS A 23 -10.09 -6.17 -1.51
N ALA A 24 -10.29 -7.32 -2.15
CA ALA A 24 -10.35 -8.61 -1.47
C ALA A 24 -9.00 -8.99 -0.83
N ASN A 25 -7.89 -8.82 -1.56
CA ASN A 25 -6.56 -9.13 -1.04
C ASN A 25 -6.10 -8.09 -0.01
N TYR A 26 -6.34 -6.81 -0.24
CA TYR A 26 -6.09 -5.76 0.75
C TYR A 26 -6.79 -6.06 2.07
N ARG A 27 -8.08 -6.44 2.06
CA ARG A 27 -8.80 -6.82 3.28
C ARG A 27 -8.18 -8.01 4.01
N LYS A 28 -7.72 -9.03 3.27
CA LYS A 28 -7.03 -10.19 3.87
C LYS A 28 -5.72 -9.77 4.55
N LEU A 29 -4.90 -8.98 3.86
CA LEU A 29 -3.63 -8.47 4.39
C LEU A 29 -3.85 -7.53 5.56
N ALA A 30 -4.83 -6.64 5.49
CA ALA A 30 -5.20 -5.71 6.55
C ALA A 30 -5.63 -6.44 7.82
N LEU A 31 -6.36 -7.56 7.71
CA LEU A 31 -6.73 -8.41 8.84
C LEU A 31 -5.54 -9.24 9.36
N GLN A 32 -4.67 -9.70 8.45
CA GLN A 32 -3.50 -10.50 8.79
C GLN A 32 -2.43 -9.68 9.53
N PHE A 33 -2.18 -8.46 9.06
CA PHE A 33 -1.19 -7.53 9.60
C PHE A 33 -1.81 -6.45 10.50
N HIS A 34 -3.07 -6.62 10.89
CA HIS A 34 -3.77 -5.65 11.73
C HIS A 34 -2.99 -5.40 13.04
N PRO A 35 -2.80 -4.14 13.47
CA PRO A 35 -2.03 -3.82 14.67
C PRO A 35 -2.63 -4.43 15.94
N ASP A 36 -3.96 -4.52 16.02
CA ASP A 36 -4.67 -5.17 17.14
C ASP A 36 -4.27 -6.65 17.36
N ARG A 37 -4.00 -7.38 16.27
CA ARG A 37 -3.60 -8.80 16.31
C ARG A 37 -2.08 -8.98 16.35
N ASN A 38 -1.34 -7.95 15.97
CA ASN A 38 0.12 -7.96 15.80
C ASN A 38 0.78 -6.89 16.67
N SER A 39 0.24 -6.65 17.86
CA SER A 39 0.72 -5.64 18.79
C SER A 39 2.22 -5.84 19.09
N GLY A 40 3.04 -4.87 18.68
CA GLY A 40 4.50 -4.89 18.87
C GLY A 40 5.31 -5.52 17.73
N ASN A 41 4.67 -5.95 16.63
CA ASN A 41 5.37 -6.45 15.45
C ASN A 41 5.57 -5.34 14.41
N LYS A 42 6.78 -4.76 14.39
CA LYS A 42 7.15 -3.71 13.43
C LYS A 42 7.05 -4.16 11.97
N GLU A 43 7.39 -5.40 11.67
CA GLU A 43 7.27 -5.92 10.30
C GLU A 43 5.81 -6.00 9.83
N ALA A 44 4.87 -6.31 10.75
CA ALA A 44 3.45 -6.31 10.42
C ALA A 44 2.96 -4.89 10.15
N GLU A 45 3.38 -3.92 10.95
CA GLU A 45 3.06 -2.51 10.73
C GLU A 45 3.60 -2.00 9.39
N GLU A 46 4.85 -2.31 9.06
CA GLU A 46 5.44 -1.94 7.76
C GLU A 46 4.68 -2.58 6.60
N LYS A 47 4.38 -3.88 6.68
CA LYS A 47 3.59 -4.58 5.64
C LYS A 47 2.17 -4.03 5.52
N PHE A 48 1.55 -3.63 6.63
CA PHE A 48 0.22 -3.02 6.64
C PHE A 48 0.24 -1.64 5.96
N LYS A 49 1.26 -0.81 6.26
CA LYS A 49 1.47 0.49 5.61
C LYS A 49 1.71 0.31 4.11
N GLU A 50 2.62 -0.59 3.72
CA GLU A 50 2.89 -0.93 2.31
C GLU A 50 1.60 -1.39 1.60
N ALA A 51 0.83 -2.30 2.19
CA ALA A 51 -0.41 -2.81 1.58
C ALA A 51 -1.50 -1.74 1.45
N SER A 52 -1.60 -0.84 2.43
CA SER A 52 -2.55 0.28 2.38
C SER A 52 -2.21 1.25 1.27
N GLU A 53 -0.93 1.64 1.18
CA GLU A 53 -0.42 2.50 0.11
C GLU A 53 -0.64 1.87 -1.27
N ALA A 54 -0.28 0.59 -1.42
CA ALA A 54 -0.48 -0.17 -2.64
C ALA A 54 -1.94 -0.17 -3.08
N TYR A 55 -2.87 -0.42 -2.15
CA TYR A 55 -4.30 -0.43 -2.46
C TYR A 55 -4.81 0.96 -2.86
N GLU A 56 -4.39 2.02 -2.17
CA GLU A 56 -4.80 3.39 -2.51
C GLU A 56 -4.32 3.84 -3.89
N VAL A 57 -3.14 3.40 -4.30
CA VAL A 57 -2.58 3.69 -5.63
C VAL A 57 -3.27 2.86 -6.70
N LEU A 58 -3.40 1.55 -6.50
CA LEU A 58 -3.88 0.64 -7.52
C LEU A 58 -5.41 0.69 -7.72
N ARG A 59 -6.18 1.06 -6.69
CA ARG A 59 -7.64 1.26 -6.81
C ARG A 59 -8.00 2.52 -7.59
N ASP A 60 -7.14 3.53 -7.56
CA ASP A 60 -7.39 4.81 -8.20
C ASP A 60 -6.79 4.78 -9.61
N PRO A 61 -7.61 4.83 -10.68
CA PRO A 61 -7.10 4.73 -12.03
C PRO A 61 -6.13 5.86 -12.39
N GLN A 62 -6.24 7.05 -11.78
CA GLN A 62 -5.30 8.14 -12.02
C GLN A 62 -3.95 7.85 -11.35
N LYS A 63 -3.95 7.42 -10.09
CA LYS A 63 -2.72 7.08 -9.36
C LYS A 63 -2.05 5.84 -9.93
N ARG A 64 -2.82 4.82 -10.30
CA ARG A 64 -2.34 3.62 -11.00
C ARG A 64 -1.65 3.99 -12.30
N ASN A 65 -2.23 4.90 -13.09
CA ASN A 65 -1.60 5.38 -14.32
C ASN A 65 -0.26 6.08 -14.03
N ILE A 66 -0.22 6.99 -13.05
CA ILE A 66 1.03 7.65 -12.62
C ILE A 66 2.07 6.63 -12.16
N TYR A 67 1.65 5.63 -11.38
CA TYR A 67 2.51 4.55 -10.90
C TYR A 67 3.04 3.68 -12.04
N ASP A 68 2.19 3.30 -12.99
CA ASP A 68 2.59 2.50 -14.14
C ASP A 68 3.52 3.31 -15.08
N GLN A 69 3.38 4.64 -15.15
CA GLN A 69 4.22 5.51 -15.99
C GLN A 69 5.55 5.94 -15.34
N PHE A 70 5.54 6.28 -14.05
CA PHE A 70 6.65 6.93 -13.34
C PHE A 70 7.15 6.13 -12.13
N GLY A 71 6.50 5.00 -11.81
CA GLY A 71 6.79 4.21 -10.62
C GLY A 71 6.48 4.97 -9.32
N HIS A 72 7.08 4.51 -8.23
CA HIS A 72 6.94 5.12 -6.90
C HIS A 72 7.35 6.59 -6.87
N GLN A 73 8.31 7.02 -7.70
CA GLN A 73 8.77 8.41 -7.77
C GLN A 73 7.69 9.38 -8.30
N GLY A 74 6.80 8.94 -9.18
CA GLY A 74 5.73 9.80 -9.72
C GLY A 74 4.67 10.15 -8.69
N LEU A 75 4.49 9.29 -7.69
CA LEU A 75 3.55 9.51 -6.59
C LEU A 75 4.11 10.52 -5.58
N GLU A 76 5.40 10.42 -5.25
CA GLU A 76 6.09 11.37 -4.36
C GLU A 76 6.06 12.81 -4.90
N GLY A 77 6.16 12.99 -6.23
CA GLY A 77 6.08 14.30 -6.89
C GLY A 77 4.67 14.88 -7.01
N SER A 78 3.62 14.05 -6.88
CA SER A 78 2.22 14.46 -7.06
C SER A 78 1.54 14.93 -5.77
N GLY A 79 2.31 15.14 -4.70
CA GLY A 79 1.78 15.46 -3.37
C GLY A 79 1.16 14.26 -2.65
N PHE A 80 1.28 13.05 -3.22
CA PHE A 80 1.02 11.80 -2.52
C PHE A 80 2.24 11.47 -1.66
N SER A 81 2.39 12.20 -0.56
CA SER A 81 3.39 11.87 0.46
C SER A 81 2.90 10.61 1.16
N GLY A 82 3.38 9.47 0.67
CA GLY A 82 3.02 8.13 1.13
C GLY A 82 2.76 8.08 2.62
N PHE A 83 1.53 7.74 3.00
CA PHE A 83 1.05 7.42 4.35
C PHE A 83 1.70 8.20 5.52
N SER A 84 2.09 9.46 5.32
CA SER A 84 2.71 10.27 6.37
C SER A 84 1.74 10.60 7.52
N GLY A 85 0.45 10.28 7.34
CA GLY A 85 -0.59 10.43 8.36
C GLY A 85 -0.81 9.20 9.26
N PHE A 86 -0.15 8.06 9.02
CA PHE A 86 -0.32 6.89 9.89
C PHE A 86 0.60 6.90 11.11
N GLU A 87 1.74 7.60 11.05
CA GLU A 87 2.50 7.93 12.26
C GLU A 87 1.67 8.83 13.19
N ASP A 88 0.91 9.79 12.66
CA ASP A 88 0.01 10.64 13.48
C ASP A 88 -1.21 9.89 14.03
N ILE A 89 -1.78 8.93 13.28
CA ILE A 89 -2.96 8.15 13.74
C ILE A 89 -2.63 7.16 14.87
N PHE A 90 -1.38 6.68 14.96
CA PHE A 90 -0.94 5.77 16.03
C PHE A 90 -0.14 6.46 17.15
N SER A 91 0.15 7.76 17.02
CA SER A 91 0.91 8.54 18.03
C SER A 91 0.04 9.20 19.11
N SER A 92 -1.26 8.93 19.18
CA SER A 92 -2.15 9.57 20.18
C SER A 92 -2.51 8.67 21.36
#